data_AF-A0A7J4EG66-F1
#
_entry.id   AF-A0A7J4EG66-F1
#
_cell.length_a   1.000
_cell.length_b   1.000
_cell.length_c   1.000
_cell.angle_alpha   90.00
_cell.angle_beta   90.00
_cell.angle_gamma   90.00
#
_symmetry.space_group_name_H-M   'P 1'
#
loop_
_entity.id
_entity.type
_entity.pdbx_description
1 polymer ?
#
loop_
_entity_poly.entity_id
_entity_poly.type
_entity_poly.pdbx_seq_one_letter_code
_entity_poly.pdbx_strand_id
1 'polypeptide(L)'
;PVVVCPRSNVFFNLKPNIELIRETGVRFVLGTDNAMVSTPDVLEEVKWIKRRFKGFKVEELLDMLTFFPRKVFDFPTPSFVEDSKAEFVVLDTKSLKPLFVSLAKGS
;
A
#
# COMPACT_ATOMS: atom_id res chain seq x y z
N PRO A 1 2.29 13.93 7.24
CA PRO A 1 1.57 12.65 7.11
C PRO A 1 2.41 11.52 7.72
N VAL A 2 1.80 10.50 8.32
CA VAL A 2 2.54 9.34 8.83
C VAL A 2 2.70 8.33 7.70
N VAL A 3 3.94 7.96 7.39
CA VAL A 3 4.26 6.87 6.45
C VAL A 3 4.80 5.70 7.26
N VAL A 4 4.21 4.52 7.10
CA VAL A 4 4.60 3.29 7.78
C VAL A 4 5.28 2.38 6.77
N CYS A 5 6.51 1.99 7.06
CA CYS A 5 7.34 1.11 6.24
C CYS A 5 7.65 -0.18 7.00
N PRO A 6 6.66 -1.07 7.19
CA PRO A 6 6.72 -2.05 8.25
C PRO A 6 7.81 -3.11 8.04
N ARG A 7 8.03 -3.57 6.80
CA ARG A 7 9.11 -4.51 6.52
C ARG A 7 10.51 -3.89 6.73
N SER A 8 10.74 -2.66 6.26
CA SER A 8 12.01 -1.93 6.50
C SER A 8 12.24 -1.69 7.99
N ASN A 9 11.24 -1.19 8.72
CA ASN A 9 11.34 -0.97 10.16
C ASN A 9 11.78 -2.24 10.90
N VAL A 10 11.15 -3.39 10.61
CA VAL A 10 11.53 -4.66 11.23
C VAL A 10 12.94 -5.11 10.85
N PHE A 11 13.38 -4.86 9.61
CA PHE A 11 14.76 -5.13 9.21
C PHE A 11 15.78 -4.37 10.07
N PHE A 12 15.49 -3.11 10.40
CA PHE A 12 16.29 -2.29 11.32
C PHE A 12 16.00 -2.53 12.81
N ASN A 13 15.29 -3.61 13.15
CA ASN A 13 14.91 -3.97 14.52
C ASN A 13 14.02 -2.91 15.21
N LEU A 14 13.30 -2.09 14.43
CA LEU A 14 12.29 -1.15 14.89
C LEU A 14 10.91 -1.80 14.84
N LYS A 15 10.09 -1.55 15.87
CA LYS A 15 8.71 -2.03 15.94
C LYS A 15 7.76 -0.89 15.57
N PRO A 16 7.18 -0.84 14.35
CA PRO A 16 6.12 0.10 14.07
C PRO A 16 4.92 -0.21 14.97
N ASN A 17 4.49 0.75 15.78
CA ASN A 17 3.36 0.56 16.69
C ASN A 17 2.03 0.76 15.95
N ILE A 18 1.72 -0.17 15.03
CA ILE A 18 0.53 -0.12 14.19
C ILE A 18 -0.77 -0.20 15.03
N GLU A 19 -0.74 -0.92 16.14
CA GLU A 19 -1.87 -1.01 17.08
C GLU A 19 -2.18 0.35 17.68
N LEU A 20 -1.16 1.07 18.18
CA LEU A 20 -1.33 2.42 18.71
C LEU A 20 -1.82 3.40 17.63
N ILE A 21 -1.26 3.36 16.42
CA ILE A 21 -1.73 4.22 15.32
C ILE A 21 -3.23 4.00 15.09
N ARG A 22 -3.67 2.75 15.13
CA ARG A 22 -5.08 2.43 14.98
C ARG A 22 -5.94 2.92 16.16
N GLU A 23 -5.48 2.74 17.39
CA GLU A 23 -6.18 3.22 18.60
C GLU A 23 -6.38 4.74 18.58
N THR A 24 -5.43 5.49 18.02
CA THR A 24 -5.53 6.94 17.87
C THR A 24 -6.49 7.38 16.75
N GLY A 25 -6.97 6.46 15.90
CA GLY A 25 -7.79 6.77 14.73
C GLY A 25 -7.03 7.48 13.60
N VAL A 26 -5.69 7.57 13.70
CA VAL A 26 -4.86 8.22 12.69
C VAL A 26 -4.72 7.31 11.47
N ARG A 27 -5.01 7.87 10.30
CA ARG A 27 -4.72 7.22 9.02
C ARG A 27 -3.25 7.40 8.65
N PHE A 28 -2.66 6.38 8.06
CA PHE A 28 -1.27 6.39 7.61
C PHE A 28 -1.16 5.91 6.15
N VAL A 29 -0.02 6.20 5.55
CA VAL A 29 0.37 5.77 4.19
C VAL A 29 1.34 4.60 4.31
N LEU A 30 1.30 3.67 3.35
CA LEU A 30 2.27 2.57 3.25
C LEU A 30 3.43 2.94 2.32
N GLY A 31 4.64 2.59 2.75
CA GLY A 31 5.85 2.69 1.95
C GLY A 31 6.71 1.44 2.10
N THR A 32 7.52 1.12 1.09
CA THR A 32 8.49 0.02 1.21
C THR A 32 9.77 0.46 1.90
N ASP A 33 10.11 1.76 1.80
CA ASP A 33 11.41 2.32 2.20
C ASP A 33 12.57 1.44 1.68
N ASN A 34 12.59 1.28 0.35
CA ASN A 34 13.23 0.09 -0.18
C ASN A 34 14.74 0.09 0.02
N ALA A 35 15.43 1.23 0.02
CA ALA A 35 16.89 1.41 0.25
C ALA A 35 17.82 0.28 -0.30
N MET A 36 17.40 -0.44 -1.34
CA MET A 36 17.93 -1.75 -1.82
C MET A 36 17.94 -2.93 -0.80
N VAL A 37 17.24 -2.81 0.32
CA VAL A 37 17.10 -3.80 1.40
C VAL A 37 16.03 -4.85 1.10
N SER A 38 15.00 -4.54 0.30
CA SER A 38 13.89 -5.47 0.01
C SER A 38 13.45 -5.49 -1.46
N THR A 39 12.53 -6.40 -1.81
CA THR A 39 11.82 -6.32 -3.09
C THR A 39 10.90 -5.09 -3.07
N PRO A 40 10.94 -4.21 -4.10
CA PRO A 40 10.09 -3.01 -4.19
C PRO A 40 8.64 -3.38 -4.53
N ASP A 41 8.00 -4.12 -3.63
CA ASP A 41 6.60 -4.55 -3.74
C ASP A 41 5.81 -3.99 -2.55
N VAL A 42 5.02 -2.96 -2.82
CA VAL A 42 4.16 -2.32 -1.84
C VAL A 42 2.97 -3.20 -1.39
N LEU A 43 2.57 -4.21 -2.19
CA LEU A 43 1.53 -5.18 -1.79
C LEU A 43 2.04 -6.13 -0.71
N GLU A 44 3.35 -6.38 -0.64
CA GLU A 44 3.92 -7.16 0.46
C GLU A 44 3.82 -6.43 1.80
N GLU A 45 3.77 -5.10 1.84
CA GLU A 45 3.47 -4.36 3.07
C GLU A 45 2.04 -4.63 3.55
N VAL A 46 1.07 -4.61 2.63
CA VAL A 46 -0.34 -4.93 2.91
C VAL A 46 -0.47 -6.34 3.48
N LYS A 47 0.15 -7.32 2.81
CA LYS A 47 0.15 -8.71 3.27
C LYS A 47 0.86 -8.88 4.61
N TRP A 48 1.96 -8.15 4.83
CA TRP A 48 2.71 -8.20 6.08
C TRP A 48 1.87 -7.71 7.26
N ILE A 49 1.15 -6.59 7.10
CA ILE A 49 0.24 -6.05 8.12
C ILE A 49 -0.91 -7.02 8.36
N LYS A 50 -1.60 -7.46 7.30
CA LYS A 50 -2.76 -8.38 7.40
C LYS A 50 -2.44 -9.67 8.14
N ARG A 51 -1.23 -10.21 7.98
CA ARG A 51 -0.79 -11.44 8.67
C ARG A 51 -0.46 -11.22 10.15
N ARG A 52 -0.07 -10.00 10.57
CA ARG A 52 0.44 -9.72 11.93
C ARG A 52 -0.55 -9.00 12.81
N PHE A 53 -1.42 -8.17 12.25
CA PHE A 53 -2.36 -7.35 13.00
C PHE A 53 -3.78 -7.76 12.65
N LYS A 54 -4.59 -8.01 13.68
CA LYS A 54 -6.01 -8.35 13.51
C LYS A 54 -6.83 -7.09 13.24
N GLY A 55 -7.90 -7.23 12.47
CA GLY A 55 -8.96 -6.22 12.34
C GLY A 55 -8.74 -5.14 11.28
N PHE A 56 -7.67 -5.18 10.50
CA PHE A 56 -7.58 -4.41 9.26
C PHE A 56 -8.36 -5.11 8.17
N LYS A 57 -9.21 -4.36 7.45
CA LYS A 57 -9.85 -4.85 6.23
C LYS A 57 -8.88 -4.72 5.06
N VAL A 58 -9.02 -5.58 4.04
CA VAL A 58 -8.14 -5.51 2.86
C VAL A 58 -8.34 -4.19 2.13
N GLU A 59 -9.59 -3.77 1.99
CA GLU A 59 -9.99 -2.56 1.29
C GLU A 59 -9.42 -1.31 1.97
N GLU A 60 -9.37 -1.31 3.31
CA GLU A 60 -8.75 -0.25 4.11
C GLU A 60 -7.24 -0.15 3.84
N LEU A 61 -6.53 -1.28 3.83
CA LEU A 61 -5.09 -1.32 3.55
C LEU A 61 -4.79 -0.92 2.10
N LEU A 62 -5.65 -1.34 1.15
CA LEU A 62 -5.52 -0.94 -0.26
C LEU A 62 -5.81 0.55 -0.46
N ASP A 63 -6.74 1.13 0.29
CA ASP A 63 -7.01 2.58 0.29
C ASP A 63 -5.83 3.37 0.85
N MET A 64 -5.21 2.90 1.95
CA MET A 64 -3.96 3.46 2.51
C MET A 64 -2.76 3.36 1.56
N LEU A 65 -2.84 2.48 0.56
CA LEU A 65 -1.81 2.28 -0.46
C LEU A 65 -2.08 3.04 -1.77
N THR A 66 -3.34 3.23 -2.16
CA THR A 66 -3.70 3.72 -3.49
C THR A 66 -4.31 5.12 -3.50
N PHE A 67 -5.46 5.34 -2.86
CA PHE A 67 -6.20 6.60 -2.92
C PHE A 67 -5.80 7.59 -1.81
N PHE A 68 -5.57 7.11 -0.60
CA PHE A 68 -5.19 7.97 0.52
C PHE A 68 -3.87 8.72 0.29
N PRO A 69 -2.79 8.07 -0.19
CA PRO A 69 -1.54 8.77 -0.45
C PRO A 69 -1.72 9.87 -1.49
N ARG A 70 -2.58 9.67 -2.50
CA ARG A 70 -2.88 10.68 -3.50
C ARG A 70 -3.52 11.92 -2.90
N LYS A 71 -4.46 11.76 -1.97
CA LYS A 71 -5.04 12.89 -1.22
C LYS A 71 -4.00 13.60 -0.36
N VAL A 72 -3.11 12.83 0.28
CA VAL A 72 -2.06 13.36 1.17
C VAL A 72 -0.99 14.15 0.41
N PHE A 73 -0.67 13.73 -0.81
CA PHE A 73 0.38 14.32 -1.64
C PHE A 73 -0.16 15.16 -2.82
N ASP A 74 -1.46 15.50 -2.79
CA ASP A 74 -2.13 16.30 -3.83
C ASP A 74 -2.00 15.74 -5.25
N PHE A 75 -2.05 14.42 -5.41
CA PHE A 75 -2.13 13.76 -6.70
C PHE A 75 -3.60 13.55 -7.14
N PRO A 76 -3.87 13.58 -8.46
CA PRO A 76 -5.20 13.27 -8.99
C PRO A 76 -5.70 11.90 -8.55
N THR A 77 -6.99 11.82 -8.26
CA THR A 77 -7.69 10.55 -8.06
C THR A 77 -7.77 9.82 -9.40
N PRO A 78 -7.39 8.52 -9.46
CA PRO A 78 -7.46 7.78 -10.70
C PRO A 78 -8.92 7.63 -11.15
N SER A 79 -9.16 7.81 -12.44
CA SER A 79 -10.46 7.63 -13.08
C SER A 79 -10.33 6.69 -14.27
N PHE A 80 -11.29 5.79 -14.44
CA PHE A 80 -11.43 5.03 -15.68
C PHE A 80 -12.34 5.82 -16.62
N VAL A 81 -11.76 6.28 -17.72
CA VAL A 81 -12.46 6.96 -18.80
C VAL A 81 -12.25 6.12 -20.06
N GLU A 82 -13.31 5.93 -20.83
CA GLU A 82 -13.25 5.22 -22.10
C GLU A 82 -12.18 5.84 -23.01
N ASP A 83 -11.49 5.00 -23.76
CA ASP A 83 -10.39 5.38 -24.68
C ASP A 83 -9.21 6.14 -24.04
N SER A 84 -9.13 6.20 -22.71
CA SER A 84 -8.04 6.86 -21.99
C SER A 84 -7.04 5.86 -21.42
N LYS A 85 -5.78 6.29 -21.27
CA LYS A 85 -4.74 5.48 -20.59
C LYS A 85 -5.16 5.25 -19.14
N ALA A 86 -5.16 3.99 -18.71
CA ALA A 86 -5.45 3.60 -17.33
C ALA A 86 -4.30 2.79 -16.74
N GLU A 87 -3.95 3.11 -15.49
CA GLU A 87 -2.92 2.42 -14.71
C GLU A 87 -3.58 1.72 -13.52
N PHE A 88 -3.62 0.39 -13.56
CA PHE A 88 -4.29 -0.44 -12.59
C PHE A 88 -3.65 -1.82 -12.46
N VAL A 89 -3.98 -2.49 -11.36
CA VAL A 89 -3.60 -3.87 -11.08
C VAL A 89 -4.87 -4.64 -10.72
N VAL A 90 -5.07 -5.81 -11.31
CA VAL A 90 -6.12 -6.75 -10.92
C VAL A 90 -5.53 -7.72 -9.91
N LEU A 91 -6.18 -7.85 -8.76
CA LEU A 91 -5.72 -8.70 -7.66
C LEU A 91 -6.67 -9.87 -7.43
N ASP A 92 -6.12 -11.03 -7.12
CA ASP A 92 -6.90 -12.12 -6.52
C ASP A 92 -7.37 -11.69 -5.12
N THR A 93 -8.67 -11.77 -4.86
CA THR A 93 -9.27 -11.22 -3.64
C THR A 93 -8.85 -11.94 -2.36
N LYS A 94 -8.41 -13.20 -2.47
CA LYS A 94 -7.98 -14.01 -1.32
C LYS A 94 -6.50 -13.86 -1.02
N SER A 95 -5.66 -14.10 -2.02
CA SER A 95 -4.20 -14.12 -1.91
C SER A 95 -3.54 -12.76 -2.13
N LEU A 96 -4.26 -11.80 -2.72
CA LEU A 96 -3.73 -10.51 -3.17
C LEU A 96 -2.57 -10.64 -4.16
N LYS A 97 -2.48 -11.77 -4.87
CA LYS A 97 -1.55 -11.92 -5.98
C LYS A 97 -2.04 -11.09 -7.17
N PRO A 98 -1.16 -10.32 -7.82
CA PRO A 98 -1.48 -9.70 -9.11
C PRO A 98 -1.85 -10.77 -10.14
N LEU A 99 -3.05 -10.66 -10.69
CA LEU A 99 -3.54 -11.45 -11.82
C LEU A 99 -3.26 -10.75 -13.14
N PHE A 100 -3.26 -9.42 -13.12
CA PHE A 100 -2.94 -8.58 -14.27
C PHE A 100 -2.35 -7.26 -13.80
N VAL A 101 -1.36 -6.75 -14.53
CA VAL A 101 -0.78 -5.41 -14.32
C VAL A 101 -0.92 -4.69 -15.64
N SER A 102 -1.59 -3.54 -15.65
CA SER A 102 -1.61 -2.71 -16.85
C SER A 102 -0.19 -2.19 -17.08
N LEU A 103 0.52 -2.74 -18.06
CA LEU A 103 1.81 -2.21 -18.45
C LEU A 103 1.57 -0.84 -19.09
N ALA A 104 1.97 0.22 -18.40
CA ALA A 104 2.25 1.46 -19.09
C ALA A 104 3.40 1.15 -20.05
N LYS A 105 3.14 1.09 -21.37
CA LYS A 105 4.22 1.25 -22.34
C LYS A 105 4.91 2.56 -21.96
N GLY A 106 6.18 2.45 -21.57
CA GLY A 106 7.04 3.61 -21.34
C GLY A 106 7.02 4.46 -22.60
N SER A 107 6.74 5.75 -22.40
CA SER A 107 7.12 6.83 -23.30
C SER A 107 8.64 6.92 -23.38
#